data_AF-A0A1E4B9E5-F1
#
_entry.id   AF-A0A1E4B9E5-F1
#
_cell.length_a   1.000
_cell.length_b   1.000
_cell.length_c   1.000
_cell.angle_alpha   90.00
_cell.angle_beta   90.00
_cell.angle_gamma   90.00
#
_symmetry.space_group_name_H-M   'P 1'
#
loop_
_entity.id
_entity.type
_entity.pdbx_description
1 polymer ?
#
loop_
_entity_poly.entity_id
_entity_poly.type
_entity_poly.pdbx_seq_one_letter_code
_entity_poly.pdbx_strand_id
1 'polypeptide(L)'
;MVCGVSLLIALLERTGGLDLFTSLLARLATPATLNGTIAFVTGAISTYSSTSGVVLPAFLPTAASLVQKVGGGDPLAVALSINVGSALVDVSPLSTLGALCVAALPSPEVSRTLFNQLLAWGMAMTVVGAVFCQLLAGLLARA
;
A
#
# COMPACT_ATOMS: atom_id res chain seq x y z
N MET A 1 -10.11 -6.82 13.27
CA MET A 1 -9.97 -6.14 11.97
C MET A 1 -9.69 -7.11 10.83
N VAL A 2 -8.60 -7.90 10.87
CA VAL A 2 -8.22 -8.85 9.80
C VAL A 2 -9.39 -9.74 9.33
N CYS A 3 -10.07 -10.45 10.23
CA CYS A 3 -11.20 -11.33 9.88
C CYS A 3 -12.36 -10.61 9.15
N GLY A 4 -12.68 -9.38 9.57
CA GLY A 4 -13.73 -8.57 8.95
C GLY A 4 -13.35 -8.08 7.55
N VAL A 5 -12.10 -7.65 7.36
CA VAL A 5 -11.58 -7.29 6.03
C VAL A 5 -11.53 -8.51 5.13
N SER A 6 -11.01 -9.64 5.61
CA SER A 6 -11.00 -10.90 4.86
C SER A 6 -12.41 -11.33 4.43
N LEU A 7 -13.41 -11.21 5.31
CA LEU A 7 -14.80 -11.48 4.96
C LEU A 7 -15.32 -10.52 3.88
N LEU A 8 -15.01 -9.23 3.99
CA LEU A 8 -15.38 -8.25 2.97
C LEU A 8 -14.73 -8.57 1.61
N ILE A 9 -13.45 -8.93 1.59
CA ILE A 9 -12.76 -9.34 0.36
C ILE A 9 -13.41 -10.60 -0.23
N ALA A 10 -13.72 -11.60 0.59
CA ALA A 10 -14.45 -12.78 0.16
C ALA A 10 -15.84 -12.44 -0.43
N LEU A 11 -16.54 -11.46 0.13
CA LEU A 11 -17.81 -10.97 -0.44
C LEU A 11 -17.59 -10.24 -1.77
N LEU A 12 -16.56 -9.40 -1.89
CA LEU A 12 -16.22 -8.70 -3.13
C LEU A 12 -15.82 -9.66 -4.25
N GLU A 13 -15.13 -10.75 -3.94
CA GLU A 13 -14.86 -11.84 -4.89
C GLU A 13 -16.15 -12.47 -5.40
N ARG A 14 -17.12 -12.73 -4.52
CA ARG A 14 -18.38 -13.40 -4.87
C ARG A 14 -19.37 -12.50 -5.60
N THR A 15 -19.28 -11.20 -5.39
CA THR A 15 -20.21 -10.19 -5.94
C THR A 15 -19.68 -9.48 -7.19
N GLY A 16 -18.45 -9.80 -7.62
CA GLY A 16 -17.78 -9.11 -8.73
C GLY A 16 -17.22 -7.72 -8.36
N GLY A 17 -17.32 -7.31 -7.10
CA GLY A 17 -16.78 -6.03 -6.63
C GLY A 17 -15.26 -5.91 -6.77
N LEU A 18 -14.54 -7.04 -6.76
CA LEU A 18 -13.09 -7.08 -6.98
C LEU A 18 -12.72 -6.70 -8.43
N ASP A 19 -13.57 -7.01 -9.41
CA ASP A 19 -13.40 -6.59 -10.79
C ASP A 19 -13.61 -5.09 -10.98
N LEU A 20 -14.60 -4.52 -10.28
CA LEU A 20 -14.81 -3.07 -10.26
C LEU A 20 -13.62 -2.34 -9.62
N PHE A 21 -13.15 -2.84 -8.48
CA PHE A 21 -12.02 -2.26 -7.75
C PHE A 21 -10.73 -2.27 -8.59
N THR A 22 -10.40 -3.42 -9.18
CA THR A 22 -9.25 -3.53 -10.10
C THR A 22 -9.40 -2.65 -11.33
N SER A 23 -10.62 -2.50 -11.88
CA SER A 23 -10.87 -1.61 -13.02
C SER A 23 -10.67 -0.14 -12.67
N LEU A 24 -11.03 0.30 -11.47
CA LEU A 24 -10.78 1.66 -10.99
C LEU A 24 -9.28 1.91 -10.83
N LEU A 25 -8.56 0.97 -10.21
CA LEU A 25 -7.11 1.05 -10.07
C LEU A 25 -6.39 1.03 -11.42
N ALA A 26 -6.86 0.23 -12.38
CA ALA A 26 -6.29 0.16 -13.73
C ALA A 26 -6.42 1.48 -14.49
N ARG A 27 -7.39 2.35 -14.17
CA ARG A 27 -7.51 3.70 -14.76
C ARG A 27 -6.45 4.68 -14.28
N LEU A 28 -5.78 4.38 -13.16
CA LEU A 28 -4.74 5.23 -12.57
C LEU A 28 -3.34 4.92 -13.14
N ALA A 29 -3.20 3.81 -13.86
CA ALA A 29 -1.91 3.28 -14.28
C ALA A 29 -1.88 2.96 -15.78
N THR A 30 -0.68 2.98 -16.34
CA THR A 30 -0.37 2.42 -17.67
C THR A 30 0.55 1.22 -17.49
N PRO A 31 0.75 0.35 -18.50
CA PRO A 31 1.71 -0.75 -18.41
C PRO A 31 3.11 -0.29 -17.97
N ALA A 32 3.50 0.91 -18.39
CA ALA A 32 4.80 1.50 -18.06
C ALA A 32 4.89 1.97 -16.61
N THR A 33 3.79 2.44 -16.00
CA THR A 33 3.79 3.09 -14.67
C THR A 33 3.15 2.25 -13.56
N LEU A 34 2.72 1.02 -13.87
CA LEU A 34 1.90 0.18 -13.01
C LEU A 34 2.51 -0.03 -11.61
N ASN A 35 3.78 -0.42 -11.55
CA ASN A 35 4.47 -0.73 -10.30
C ASN A 35 4.53 0.50 -9.38
N GLY A 36 4.95 1.65 -9.91
CA GLY A 36 5.05 2.89 -9.15
C GLY A 36 3.69 3.40 -8.68
N THR A 37 2.68 3.41 -9.56
CA THR A 37 1.32 3.83 -9.21
C THR A 37 0.74 2.96 -8.09
N ILE A 38 0.88 1.63 -8.18
CA ILE A 38 0.34 0.72 -7.17
C ILE A 38 1.10 0.84 -5.84
N ALA A 39 2.43 0.96 -5.86
CA ALA A 39 3.21 1.23 -4.65
C ALA A 39 2.80 2.56 -4.00
N PHE A 40 2.55 3.62 -4.79
CA PHE A 40 2.07 4.90 -4.28
C PHE A 40 0.69 4.79 -3.62
N VAL A 41 -0.27 4.18 -4.30
CA VAL A 41 -1.64 4.03 -3.79
C VAL A 41 -1.65 3.21 -2.51
N THR A 42 -0.94 2.09 -2.49
CA THR A 42 -0.88 1.21 -1.32
C THR A 42 -0.14 1.85 -0.15
N GLY A 43 0.94 2.61 -0.40
CA GLY A 43 1.64 3.38 0.64
C GLY A 43 0.79 4.52 1.20
N ALA A 44 0.08 5.27 0.35
CA ALA A 44 -0.81 6.35 0.78
C ALA A 44 -1.93 5.82 1.70
N ILE A 45 -2.53 4.69 1.34
CA ILE A 45 -3.56 4.03 2.17
C ILE A 45 -2.94 3.45 3.44
N SER A 46 -1.73 2.88 3.36
CA SER A 46 -1.00 2.35 4.51
C SER A 46 -0.70 3.42 5.57
N THR A 47 -0.53 4.69 5.16
CA THR A 47 -0.26 5.81 6.07
C THR A 47 -1.24 5.90 7.25
N TYR A 48 -2.51 5.56 7.07
CA TYR A 48 -3.54 5.64 8.12
C TYR A 48 -4.25 4.31 8.38
N SER A 49 -3.82 3.22 7.74
CA SER A 49 -4.45 1.91 7.87
C SER A 49 -3.42 0.85 8.29
N SER A 50 -3.88 -0.38 8.50
CA SER A 50 -2.98 -1.48 8.82
C SER A 50 -2.48 -2.13 7.53
N THR A 51 -1.16 -2.18 7.33
CA THR A 51 -0.54 -2.89 6.20
C THR A 51 -1.04 -4.33 6.13
N SER A 52 -0.79 -5.11 7.18
CA SER A 52 -1.16 -6.53 7.21
C SER A 52 -2.66 -6.77 7.33
N GLY A 53 -3.41 -5.85 7.96
CA GLY A 53 -4.83 -6.04 8.24
C GLY A 53 -5.79 -5.51 7.17
N VAL A 54 -5.36 -4.55 6.34
CA VAL A 54 -6.21 -3.90 5.35
C VAL A 54 -5.57 -3.96 3.96
N VAL A 55 -4.34 -3.45 3.82
CA VAL A 55 -3.74 -3.27 2.49
C VAL A 55 -3.40 -4.60 1.83
N LEU A 56 -2.68 -5.50 2.52
CA LEU A 56 -2.30 -6.77 1.91
C LEU A 56 -3.52 -7.64 1.54
N PRO A 57 -4.53 -7.85 2.42
CA PRO A 57 -5.72 -8.62 2.06
C PRO A 57 -6.53 -8.01 0.91
N ALA A 58 -6.60 -6.67 0.82
CA ALA A 58 -7.41 -6.01 -0.20
C ALA A 58 -6.71 -5.90 -1.56
N PHE A 59 -5.40 -5.67 -1.59
CA PHE A 59 -4.67 -5.36 -2.81
C PHE A 59 -3.93 -6.56 -3.39
N LEU A 60 -3.37 -7.47 -2.59
CA LEU A 60 -2.61 -8.61 -3.15
C LEU A 60 -3.43 -9.49 -4.12
N PRO A 61 -4.71 -9.82 -3.84
CA PRO A 61 -5.53 -10.60 -4.77
C PRO A 61 -5.75 -9.91 -6.13
N THR A 62 -5.55 -8.59 -6.20
CA THR A 62 -5.78 -7.79 -7.41
C THR A 62 -4.62 -7.82 -8.40
N ALA A 63 -3.44 -8.31 -8.00
CA ALA A 63 -2.20 -8.15 -8.76
C ALA A 63 -2.28 -8.72 -10.19
N ALA A 64 -2.79 -9.95 -10.34
CA ALA A 64 -2.94 -10.58 -11.65
C ALA A 64 -3.98 -9.87 -12.53
N SER A 65 -5.15 -9.55 -11.98
CA SER A 65 -6.23 -8.87 -12.69
C SER A 65 -5.83 -7.46 -13.13
N LEU A 66 -5.00 -6.76 -12.33
CA LEU A 66 -4.46 -5.45 -12.70
C LEU A 66 -3.57 -5.52 -13.94
N VAL A 67 -2.63 -6.46 -13.98
CA VAL A 67 -1.77 -6.66 -15.14
C VAL A 67 -2.58 -6.97 -16.40
N GLN A 68 -3.60 -7.83 -16.27
CA GLN A 68 -4.50 -8.16 -17.37
C GLN A 68 -5.28 -6.95 -17.88
N LYS A 69 -5.88 -6.16 -16.97
CA LYS A 69 -6.70 -4.98 -17.34
C LYS A 69 -5.87 -3.83 -17.90
N VAL A 70 -4.66 -3.63 -17.40
CA VAL A 70 -3.75 -2.59 -17.87
C VAL A 70 -3.09 -2.98 -19.20
N GLY A 71 -3.05 -4.28 -19.53
CA GLY A 71 -2.55 -4.79 -20.80
C GLY A 71 -1.04 -5.03 -20.82
N GLY A 72 -0.41 -5.13 -19.66
CA GLY A 72 1.03 -5.38 -19.53
C GLY A 72 1.56 -5.21 -18.11
N GLY A 73 2.69 -5.87 -17.83
CA GLY A 73 3.31 -5.93 -16.50
C GLY A 73 3.57 -7.36 -16.06
N ASP A 74 4.07 -7.51 -14.84
CA ASP A 74 4.30 -8.80 -14.20
C ASP A 74 3.55 -8.85 -12.86
N PRO A 75 2.62 -9.81 -12.64
CA PRO A 75 1.87 -9.90 -11.40
C PRO A 75 2.75 -9.98 -10.16
N LEU A 76 3.94 -10.59 -10.26
CA LEU A 76 4.88 -10.66 -9.14
C LEU A 76 5.48 -9.28 -8.83
N ALA A 77 5.86 -8.51 -9.86
CA ALA A 77 6.33 -7.14 -9.69
C ALA A 77 5.25 -6.23 -9.07
N VAL A 78 3.98 -6.43 -9.43
CA VAL A 78 2.85 -5.71 -8.82
C VAL A 78 2.66 -6.13 -7.36
N ALA A 79 2.71 -7.42 -7.05
CA ALA A 79 2.62 -7.91 -5.67
C ALA A 79 3.77 -7.39 -4.79
N LEU A 80 4.99 -7.36 -5.32
CA LEU A 80 6.15 -6.72 -4.68
C LEU A 80 5.91 -5.23 -4.44
N SER A 81 5.34 -4.53 -5.43
CA SER A 81 5.02 -3.10 -5.32
C SER A 81 3.98 -2.82 -4.23
N ILE A 82 2.96 -3.67 -4.09
CA ILE A 82 1.98 -3.60 -3.00
C ILE A 82 2.68 -3.78 -1.65
N ASN A 83 3.53 -4.80 -1.53
CA ASN A 83 4.18 -5.13 -0.26
C ASN A 83 5.18 -4.04 0.16
N VAL A 84 6.07 -3.62 -0.74
CA VAL A 84 7.07 -2.59 -0.47
C VAL A 84 6.41 -1.23 -0.25
N GLY A 85 5.46 -0.84 -1.11
CA GLY A 85 4.76 0.43 -1.00
C GLY A 85 4.02 0.57 0.34
N SER A 86 3.36 -0.48 0.80
CA SER A 86 2.64 -0.46 2.08
C SER A 86 3.56 -0.57 3.30
N ALA A 87 4.59 -1.41 3.27
CA ALA A 87 5.48 -1.64 4.40
C ALA A 87 6.42 -0.45 4.69
N LEU A 88 6.87 0.28 3.66
CA LEU A 88 7.73 1.46 3.85
C LEU A 88 7.06 2.61 4.60
N VAL A 89 5.73 2.59 4.73
CA VAL A 89 4.96 3.69 5.32
C VAL A 89 4.40 3.32 6.71
N ASP A 90 4.63 2.09 7.17
CA ASP A 90 4.02 1.49 8.37
C ASP A 90 4.45 2.16 9.70
N VAL A 91 5.37 3.12 9.66
CA VAL A 91 5.88 3.88 10.81
C VAL A 91 5.22 5.25 10.96
N SER A 92 4.20 5.55 10.14
CA SER A 92 3.34 6.74 10.28
C SER A 92 2.74 6.85 11.68
N PRO A 93 2.55 8.06 12.24
CA PRO A 93 1.97 8.24 13.57
C PRO A 93 0.48 7.88 13.63
N LEU A 94 -0.17 7.71 12.47
CA LEU A 94 -1.56 7.27 12.37
C LEU A 94 -1.68 5.73 12.37
N SER A 95 -0.57 5.01 12.21
CA SER A 95 -0.51 3.57 12.38
C SER A 95 -0.56 3.18 13.86
N THR A 96 -0.91 1.93 14.17
CA THR A 96 -0.86 1.41 15.54
C THR A 96 0.52 1.57 16.17
N LEU A 97 1.59 1.29 15.42
CA LEU A 97 2.96 1.38 15.92
C LEU A 97 3.35 2.83 16.21
N GLY A 98 3.15 3.72 15.25
CA GLY A 98 3.49 5.14 15.41
C GLY A 98 2.65 5.82 16.49
N ALA A 99 1.36 5.48 16.60
CA ALA A 99 0.49 6.00 17.66
C ALA A 99 0.97 5.58 19.06
N LEU A 100 1.39 4.31 19.22
CA LEU A 100 1.97 3.83 20.48
C LEU A 100 3.29 4.55 20.80
N CYS A 101 4.16 4.78 19.81
CA CYS A 101 5.39 5.55 20.00
C CYS A 101 5.12 6.99 20.46
N VAL A 102 4.14 7.68 19.85
CA VAL A 102 3.78 9.05 20.22
C VAL A 102 3.11 9.10 21.61
N ALA A 103 2.28 8.11 21.94
CA ALA A 103 1.58 8.02 23.23
C ALA A 103 2.49 7.62 24.40
N ALA A 104 3.59 6.91 24.14
CA ALA A 104 4.55 6.49 25.16
C ALA A 104 5.44 7.65 25.67
N LEU A 105 5.42 8.80 25.02
CA LEU A 105 6.24 9.96 25.40
C LEU A 105 5.57 10.78 26.52
N PRO A 106 6.33 11.20 27.55
CA PRO A 106 5.78 11.91 28.71
C PRO A 106 5.55 13.40 28.48
N SER A 107 6.21 14.01 27.49
CA SER A 107 6.11 15.45 27.20
C SER A 107 5.23 15.70 25.97
N PRO A 108 4.12 16.46 26.09
CA PRO A 108 3.25 16.80 24.96
C PRO A 108 3.97 17.50 23.81
N GLU A 109 4.99 18.32 24.09
CA GLU A 109 5.78 19.03 23.08
C GLU A 109 6.63 18.06 22.24
N VAL A 110 7.24 17.08 22.91
CA VAL A 110 8.05 16.04 22.26
C VAL A 110 7.15 15.08 21.48
N SER A 111 5.98 14.69 22.01
CA SER A 111 4.97 13.91 21.30
C SER A 111 4.52 14.60 20.01
N ARG A 112 4.24 15.90 20.06
CA ARG A 112 3.82 16.68 18.88
C ARG A 112 4.93 16.78 17.83
N THR A 113 6.18 16.93 18.27
CA THR A 113 7.34 16.97 17.37
C THR A 113 7.54 15.62 16.69
N LEU A 114 7.51 14.52 17.45
CA LEU A 114 7.62 13.17 16.90
C LEU A 114 6.47 12.86 15.94
N PHE A 115 5.23 13.24 16.28
CA PHE A 115 4.08 13.07 15.40
C PHE A 115 4.33 13.73 14.04
N ASN A 116 4.75 15.00 14.02
CA ASN A 116 5.01 15.71 12.77
C ASN A 116 6.16 15.07 11.96
N GLN A 117 7.22 14.62 12.64
CA GLN A 117 8.35 13.95 11.99
C GLN A 117 7.95 12.61 11.37
N LEU A 118 7.21 11.76 12.09
CA LEU A 118 6.72 10.49 11.58
C LEU A 118 5.72 10.68 10.44
N LEU A 119 4.86 11.71 10.52
CA LEU A 119 3.92 12.02 9.45
C LEU A 119 4.64 12.45 8.17
N ALA A 120 5.59 13.39 8.30
CA ALA A 120 6.43 13.81 7.19
C ALA A 120 7.22 12.64 6.60
N TRP A 121 7.76 11.77 7.46
CA TRP A 121 8.46 10.56 7.05
C TRP A 121 7.56 9.60 6.27
N GLY A 122 6.36 9.28 6.78
CA GLY A 122 5.42 8.37 6.10
C GLY A 122 4.98 8.90 4.73
N MET A 123 4.69 10.20 4.64
CA MET A 123 4.35 10.85 3.37
C MET A 123 5.53 10.83 2.38
N ALA A 124 6.76 11.06 2.86
CA ALA A 124 7.95 10.97 2.03
C ALA A 124 8.21 9.54 1.54
N MET A 125 8.08 8.54 2.42
CA MET A 125 8.28 7.13 2.07
C MET A 125 7.25 6.62 1.07
N THR A 126 6.05 7.19 1.02
CA THR A 126 5.06 6.87 -0.02
C THR A 126 5.60 7.20 -1.43
N VAL A 127 6.27 8.35 -1.57
CA VAL A 127 6.87 8.76 -2.85
C VAL A 127 8.14 7.96 -3.13
N VAL A 128 9.00 7.75 -2.12
CA VAL A 128 10.24 6.98 -2.27
C VAL A 128 9.94 5.53 -2.67
N GLY A 129 8.96 4.89 -2.01
CA GLY A 129 8.50 3.54 -2.33
C GLY A 129 7.95 3.44 -3.75
N ALA A 130 7.16 4.43 -4.18
CA ALA A 130 6.66 4.50 -5.55
C ALA A 130 7.79 4.55 -6.57
N VAL A 131 8.76 5.44 -6.38
CA VAL A 131 9.92 5.58 -7.28
C VAL A 131 10.78 4.30 -7.26
N PHE A 132 11.03 3.74 -6.08
CA PHE A 132 11.79 2.50 -5.91
C PHE A 132 11.13 1.34 -6.67
N CYS A 133 9.83 1.11 -6.48
CA CYS A 133 9.10 0.05 -7.17
C CYS A 133 8.99 0.29 -8.66
N GLN A 134 8.81 1.53 -9.09
CA GLN A 134 8.79 1.90 -10.50
C GLN A 134 10.08 1.51 -11.22
N LEU A 135 11.22 1.68 -10.56
CA LEU A 135 12.53 1.41 -11.15
C LEU A 135 13.00 -0.04 -10.98
N LEU A 136 12.71 -0.67 -9.83
CA LEU A 136 13.35 -1.92 -9.43
C LEU A 136 12.41 -3.12 -9.30
N ALA A 137 11.10 -2.94 -9.13
CA ALA A 137 10.20 -4.07 -8.91
C ALA A 137 10.17 -5.05 -10.10
N GLY A 138 10.22 -4.53 -11.33
CA GLY A 138 10.26 -5.38 -12.53
C GLY A 138 11.59 -6.11 -12.72
N LEU A 139 12.70 -5.55 -12.21
CA LEU A 139 14.01 -6.21 -12.23
C LEU A 139 14.04 -7.33 -11.18
N LEU A 140 13.59 -7.03 -9.96
CA LEU A 140 13.55 -7.97 -8.83
C LEU A 140 12.62 -9.15 -9.07
N ALA A 141 11.51 -8.95 -9.80
CA ALA A 141 10.58 -10.03 -10.11
C ALA A 141 11.12 -11.03 -11.15
N ARG A 142 12.21 -10.70 -11.85
CA ARG A 142 12.85 -11.56 -12.87
C ARG A 142 14.15 -12.20 -12.42
N ALA A 143 14.63 -11.85 -11.21
CA ALA A 143 15.84 -12.40 -10.60
C ALA A 143 15.52 -13.71 -9.87
#